data_AF-L1M1M9-F1
#
_entry.id   AF-L1M1M9-F1
#
_cell.length_a   1.000
_cell.length_b   1.000
_cell.length_c   1.000
_cell.angle_alpha   90.00
_cell.angle_beta   90.00
_cell.angle_gamma   90.00
#
_symmetry.space_group_name_H-M   'P 1'
#
loop_
_entity.id
_entity.type
_entity.pdbx_description
1 polymer ?
#
loop_
_entity_poly.entity_id
_entity_poly.type
_entity_poly.pdbx_seq_one_letter_code
_entity_poly.pdbx_strand_id
1 'polypeptide(L)'
;MSLEIIVIDNYQELLAREAFEPSLAFHPQALRHFGAVIAPYRFLERVECGIASCRQPHLSGYLVTTSDSKETAIGIDCGKTHFGASFSRERKRVDAAVARKRRIETVTRMIERMAEVLPVVEDIHRQYRELVDLKLRLQGAIDTAVMSALKERARRDNPVIERRVAMTEAEAEVYFETNNHRPGDGWPTKGEFLANLEGLEFFKDGAKVLLLTNLVAPISELSKTKADEVSLMKPRQLVTTAKWVGEVPLHMAKAQRVIASGHAFFKPDNLARLIHLGAAAAPLRMMIADLDA
;
A
#
# COMPACT_ATOMS: atom_id res chain seq x y z
N MET A 1 15.09 19.70 -25.79
CA MET A 1 14.74 18.55 -26.64
C MET A 1 14.35 17.40 -25.73
N SER A 2 13.07 17.05 -25.72
CA SER A 2 12.56 15.85 -25.07
C SER A 2 13.19 14.63 -25.74
N LEU A 3 14.11 13.97 -25.05
CA LEU A 3 14.63 12.67 -25.48
C LEU A 3 13.46 11.69 -25.50
N GLU A 4 13.06 11.27 -26.69
CA GLU A 4 12.08 10.22 -26.87
C GLU A 4 12.64 8.93 -26.24
N ILE A 5 11.94 8.44 -25.21
CA ILE A 5 12.35 7.25 -24.50
C ILE A 5 11.88 6.04 -25.30
N ILE A 6 12.85 5.38 -25.92
CA ILE A 6 12.66 4.13 -26.65
C ILE A 6 12.38 3.02 -25.64
N VAL A 7 11.34 2.24 -25.92
CA VAL A 7 11.00 1.01 -25.20
C VAL A 7 11.41 -0.16 -26.09
N ILE A 8 12.01 -1.18 -25.49
CA ILE A 8 12.49 -2.38 -26.19
C ILE A 8 11.97 -3.58 -25.41
N ASP A 9 10.97 -4.26 -25.96
CA ASP A 9 10.21 -5.28 -25.24
C ASP A 9 10.77 -6.69 -25.45
N ASN A 10 11.44 -6.93 -26.59
CA ASN A 10 12.01 -8.23 -26.93
C ASN A 10 13.29 -8.10 -27.75
N TYR A 11 14.00 -9.22 -27.94
CA TYR A 11 15.26 -9.25 -28.68
C TYR A 11 15.09 -9.02 -30.20
N GLN A 12 13.95 -9.40 -30.77
CA GLN A 12 13.70 -9.19 -32.21
C GLN A 12 13.63 -7.70 -32.55
N GLU A 13 13.10 -6.86 -31.65
CA GLU A 13 13.14 -5.41 -31.80
C GLU A 13 14.55 -4.84 -31.82
N LEU A 14 15.53 -5.49 -31.17
CA LEU A 14 16.93 -5.09 -31.30
C LEU A 14 17.47 -5.47 -32.68
N LEU A 15 17.24 -6.72 -33.12
CA LEU A 15 17.71 -7.22 -34.40
C LEU A 15 17.12 -6.46 -35.60
N ALA A 16 15.90 -5.93 -35.47
CA ALA A 16 15.24 -5.15 -36.50
C ALA A 16 15.83 -3.74 -36.70
N ARG A 17 16.71 -3.27 -35.80
CA ARG A 17 17.30 -1.94 -35.88
C ARG A 17 18.47 -1.94 -36.84
N GLU A 18 18.44 -1.04 -37.81
CA GLU A 18 19.45 -0.94 -38.87
C GLU A 18 20.89 -0.77 -38.34
N ALA A 19 21.05 -0.02 -37.24
CA ALA A 19 22.36 0.22 -36.62
C ALA A 19 22.82 -0.88 -35.66
N PHE A 20 21.97 -1.88 -35.36
CA PHE A 20 22.25 -2.89 -34.36
C PHE A 20 23.18 -3.97 -34.88
N GLU A 21 24.25 -4.21 -34.13
CA GLU A 21 25.19 -5.31 -34.36
C GLU A 21 25.26 -6.18 -33.09
N PRO A 22 25.02 -7.51 -33.19
CA PRO A 22 25.01 -8.41 -32.04
C PRO A 22 26.36 -8.55 -31.32
N SER A 23 27.46 -8.13 -31.96
CA SER A 23 28.81 -8.22 -31.42
C SER A 23 29.71 -7.14 -32.00
N LEU A 24 30.18 -6.23 -31.15
CA LEU A 24 31.09 -5.13 -31.47
C LEU A 24 32.38 -5.25 -30.66
N ALA A 25 33.51 -5.07 -31.33
CA ALA A 25 34.79 -4.86 -30.68
C ALA A 25 34.92 -3.40 -30.22
N PHE A 26 35.50 -3.19 -29.03
CA PHE A 26 35.72 -1.90 -28.38
C PHE A 26 37.20 -1.72 -28.00
N HIS A 27 37.60 -0.50 -27.69
CA HIS A 27 38.93 -0.21 -27.16
C HIS A 27 39.23 -1.03 -25.88
N PRO A 28 40.45 -1.60 -25.74
CA PRO A 28 41.63 -1.43 -26.60
C PRO A 28 41.71 -2.36 -27.82
N GLN A 29 40.81 -3.33 -27.97
CA GLN A 29 40.86 -4.29 -29.10
C GLN A 29 40.43 -3.68 -30.44
N ALA A 30 39.75 -2.53 -30.43
CA ALA A 30 39.38 -1.76 -31.61
C ALA A 30 39.37 -0.25 -31.30
N LEU A 31 39.33 0.60 -32.32
CA LEU A 31 39.24 2.08 -32.15
C LEU A 31 37.86 2.57 -31.69
N ARG A 32 36.89 1.67 -31.52
CA ARG A 32 35.51 2.00 -31.17
C ARG A 32 35.39 2.30 -29.67
N HIS A 33 34.74 3.41 -29.35
CA HIS A 33 34.45 3.82 -27.98
C HIS A 33 32.94 3.80 -27.70
N PHE A 34 32.61 3.78 -26.41
CA PHE A 34 31.24 3.93 -25.93
C PHE A 34 30.69 5.32 -26.30
N GLY A 35 29.49 5.35 -26.89
CA GLY A 35 28.75 6.57 -27.19
C GLY A 35 27.84 6.96 -26.03
N ALA A 36 26.60 6.46 -26.06
CA ALA A 36 25.60 6.76 -25.05
C ALA A 36 24.73 5.52 -24.72
N VAL A 37 24.05 5.57 -23.58
CA VAL A 37 22.94 4.65 -23.31
C VAL A 37 21.70 5.17 -24.02
N ILE A 38 21.01 4.30 -24.75
CA ILE A 38 19.78 4.61 -25.48
C ILE A 38 18.56 4.24 -24.63
N ALA A 39 18.47 2.96 -24.25
CA ALA A 39 17.32 2.42 -23.54
C ALA A 39 17.73 1.23 -22.67
N PRO A 40 17.09 1.05 -21.50
CA PRO A 40 17.18 -0.21 -20.76
C PRO A 40 16.36 -1.29 -21.47
N TYR A 41 16.78 -2.55 -21.35
CA TYR A 41 15.99 -3.70 -21.76
C TYR A 41 15.87 -4.72 -20.61
N ARG A 42 14.79 -5.49 -20.64
CA ARG A 42 14.59 -6.67 -19.78
C ARG A 42 13.76 -7.70 -20.54
N PHE A 43 14.39 -8.80 -20.92
CA PHE A 43 13.82 -9.86 -21.72
C PHE A 43 13.52 -11.11 -20.88
N LEU A 44 12.69 -12.00 -21.42
CA LEU A 44 12.40 -13.31 -20.84
C LEU A 44 13.51 -14.32 -21.14
N GLU A 45 14.16 -14.18 -22.29
CA GLU A 45 15.27 -15.01 -22.73
C GLU A 45 16.59 -14.27 -22.60
N ARG A 46 17.67 -15.03 -22.42
CA ARG A 46 19.00 -14.44 -22.30
C ARG A 46 19.54 -14.06 -23.67
N VAL A 47 20.06 -12.84 -23.77
CA VAL A 47 20.72 -12.33 -24.97
C VAL A 47 22.21 -12.19 -24.70
N GLU A 48 23.05 -12.57 -25.67
CA GLU A 48 24.49 -12.47 -25.52
C GLU A 48 24.95 -11.02 -25.48
N CYS A 49 25.93 -10.73 -24.61
CA CYS A 49 26.53 -9.40 -24.53
C CYS A 49 27.16 -9.01 -25.88
N GLY A 50 26.85 -7.79 -26.30
CA GLY A 50 27.34 -7.16 -27.51
C GLY A 50 28.82 -6.79 -27.49
N ILE A 51 29.49 -6.89 -26.34
CA ILE A 51 30.94 -6.72 -26.27
C ILE A 51 31.58 -8.01 -26.76
N ALA A 52 32.30 -7.94 -27.89
CA ALA A 52 32.86 -9.09 -28.58
C ALA A 52 33.77 -9.97 -27.69
N SER A 53 34.48 -9.36 -26.73
CA SER A 53 35.34 -10.08 -25.78
C SER A 53 34.63 -10.62 -24.54
N CYS A 54 33.34 -10.31 -24.35
CA CYS A 54 32.58 -10.73 -23.18
C CYS A 54 31.56 -11.82 -23.52
N ARG A 55 30.64 -11.53 -24.46
CA ARG A 55 29.57 -12.43 -24.93
C ARG A 55 28.68 -13.09 -23.84
N GLN A 56 28.84 -12.71 -22.58
CA GLN A 56 28.07 -13.30 -21.48
C GLN A 56 26.56 -13.09 -21.68
N PRO A 57 25.72 -14.11 -21.43
CA PRO A 57 24.29 -14.00 -21.64
C PRO A 57 23.59 -13.22 -20.51
N HIS A 58 22.67 -12.32 -20.86
CA HIS A 58 21.96 -11.43 -19.92
C HIS A 58 20.45 -11.43 -20.15
N LEU A 59 19.67 -11.35 -19.07
CA LEU A 59 18.22 -11.09 -19.14
C LEU A 59 17.89 -9.59 -19.20
N SER A 60 18.80 -8.74 -18.72
CA SER A 60 18.57 -7.32 -18.62
C SER A 60 19.86 -6.54 -18.79
N GLY A 61 19.75 -5.36 -19.37
CA GLY A 61 20.90 -4.53 -19.68
C GLY A 61 20.47 -3.26 -20.38
N TYR A 62 21.34 -2.78 -21.26
CA TYR A 62 21.14 -1.54 -21.97
C TYR A 62 21.49 -1.69 -23.45
N LEU A 63 20.66 -1.12 -24.30
CA LEU A 63 21.04 -0.78 -25.66
C LEU A 63 21.93 0.47 -25.59
N VAL A 64 23.11 0.38 -26.20
CA VAL A 64 24.08 1.48 -26.25
C VAL A 64 24.44 1.83 -27.69
N THR A 65 24.76 3.10 -27.93
CA THR A 65 25.45 3.53 -29.16
C THR A 65 26.96 3.51 -28.98
N THR A 66 27.67 3.53 -30.09
CA THR A 66 29.13 3.64 -30.17
C THR A 66 29.55 4.93 -30.85
N SER A 67 30.85 5.25 -30.82
CA SER A 67 31.42 6.46 -31.44
C SER A 67 31.23 6.54 -32.96
N ASP A 68 30.99 5.40 -33.61
CA ASP A 68 30.70 5.24 -35.04
C ASP A 68 29.21 4.95 -35.31
N SER A 69 28.32 5.34 -34.39
CA SER A 69 26.85 5.25 -34.51
C SER A 69 26.28 3.85 -34.68
N LYS A 70 27.06 2.80 -34.34
CA LYS A 70 26.55 1.44 -34.22
C LYS A 70 25.89 1.24 -32.87
N GLU A 71 25.02 0.25 -32.78
CA GLU A 71 24.27 -0.08 -31.59
C GLU A 71 24.54 -1.51 -31.16
N THR A 72 24.55 -1.76 -29.85
CA THR A 72 24.64 -3.13 -29.33
C THR A 72 24.04 -3.25 -27.94
N ALA A 73 23.64 -4.46 -27.56
CA ALA A 73 23.02 -4.76 -26.27
C ALA A 73 24.07 -5.25 -25.28
N ILE A 74 24.22 -4.62 -24.12
CA ILE A 74 25.23 -5.00 -23.12
C ILE A 74 24.62 -5.18 -21.74
N GLY A 75 25.20 -6.06 -20.94
CA GLY A 75 24.84 -6.21 -19.52
C GLY A 75 25.27 -5.00 -18.68
N ILE A 76 24.59 -4.79 -17.55
CA ILE A 76 24.87 -3.68 -16.62
C ILE A 76 26.31 -3.76 -16.09
N ASP A 77 26.70 -4.93 -15.58
CA ASP A 77 28.01 -5.16 -14.99
C ASP A 77 29.11 -5.13 -16.05
N CYS A 78 28.82 -5.64 -17.25
CA CYS A 78 29.71 -5.57 -18.41
C CYS A 78 29.98 -4.12 -18.81
N GLY A 79 28.93 -3.31 -18.98
CA GLY A 79 29.08 -1.90 -19.32
C GLY A 79 29.83 -1.11 -18.25
N LYS A 80 29.58 -1.39 -16.96
CA LYS A 80 30.31 -0.74 -15.86
C LYS A 80 31.79 -1.15 -15.84
N THR A 81 32.08 -2.42 -16.06
CA THR A 81 33.45 -2.95 -16.08
C THR A 81 34.23 -2.42 -17.27
N HIS A 82 33.63 -2.42 -18.46
CA HIS A 82 34.31 -2.00 -19.70
C HIS A 82 34.39 -0.48 -19.88
N PHE A 83 33.36 0.27 -19.51
CA PHE A 83 33.26 1.71 -19.83
C PHE A 83 33.22 2.62 -18.60
N GLY A 84 33.21 2.05 -17.39
CA GLY A 84 33.40 2.77 -16.14
C GLY A 84 32.39 3.89 -15.88
N ALA A 85 32.91 5.07 -15.56
CA ALA A 85 32.14 6.22 -15.13
C ALA A 85 31.22 6.79 -16.24
N SER A 86 31.66 6.75 -17.50
CA SER A 86 30.90 7.27 -18.63
C SER A 86 29.59 6.50 -18.83
N PHE A 87 29.67 5.18 -18.86
CA PHE A 87 28.48 4.33 -18.92
C PHE A 87 27.60 4.52 -17.68
N SER A 88 28.19 4.54 -16.48
CA SER A 88 27.45 4.71 -15.23
C SER A 88 26.65 6.02 -15.17
N ARG A 89 27.18 7.12 -15.73
CA ARG A 89 26.50 8.41 -15.83
C ARG A 89 25.35 8.37 -16.84
N GLU A 90 25.59 7.88 -18.05
CA GLU A 90 24.57 7.78 -19.09
C GLU A 90 23.43 6.85 -18.68
N ARG A 91 23.77 5.73 -18.05
CA ARG A 91 22.81 4.80 -17.45
C ARG A 91 21.87 5.52 -16.46
N LYS A 92 22.43 6.27 -15.50
CA LYS A 92 21.64 7.03 -14.52
C LYS A 92 20.75 8.08 -15.20
N ARG A 93 21.23 8.75 -16.25
CA ARG A 93 20.45 9.73 -17.03
C ARG A 93 19.24 9.07 -17.68
N VAL A 94 19.44 7.94 -18.36
CA VAL A 94 18.37 7.20 -19.03
C VAL A 94 17.40 6.59 -18.02
N ASP A 95 17.89 5.94 -16.97
CA ASP A 95 17.05 5.37 -15.91
C ASP A 95 16.14 6.45 -15.29
N ALA A 96 16.69 7.65 -15.01
CA ALA A 96 15.93 8.76 -14.47
C ALA A 96 14.85 9.25 -15.43
N ALA A 97 15.16 9.34 -16.73
CA ALA A 97 14.20 9.70 -17.77
C ALA A 97 13.06 8.65 -17.87
N VAL A 98 13.41 7.36 -17.93
CA VAL A 98 12.44 6.25 -18.01
C VAL A 98 11.54 6.24 -16.79
N ALA A 99 12.12 6.34 -15.60
CA ALA A 99 11.36 6.41 -14.36
C ALA A 99 10.45 7.64 -14.33
N ARG A 100 10.89 8.78 -14.86
CA ARG A 100 10.06 10.00 -14.96
C ARG A 100 8.86 9.78 -15.89
N LYS A 101 9.06 9.21 -17.08
CA LYS A 101 7.98 8.91 -18.04
C LYS A 101 6.95 7.97 -17.42
N ARG A 102 7.38 6.86 -16.82
CA ARG A 102 6.49 5.91 -16.13
C ARG A 102 5.68 6.54 -15.00
N ARG A 103 6.28 7.47 -14.24
CA ARG A 103 5.56 8.20 -13.18
C ARG A 103 4.51 9.15 -13.75
N ILE A 104 4.83 9.88 -14.82
CA ILE A 104 3.84 10.72 -15.53
C ILE A 104 2.67 9.84 -15.96
N GLU A 105 2.94 8.77 -16.71
CA GLU A 105 1.91 7.84 -17.18
C GLU A 105 1.05 7.27 -16.05
N THR A 106 1.67 6.93 -14.90
CA THR A 106 0.95 6.42 -13.73
C THR A 106 -0.04 7.45 -13.17
N VAL A 107 0.40 8.70 -13.02
CA VAL A 107 -0.46 9.78 -12.50
C VAL A 107 -1.51 10.19 -13.52
N THR A 108 -1.14 10.29 -14.80
CA THR A 108 -2.06 10.62 -15.89
C THR A 108 -3.19 9.59 -16.01
N ARG A 109 -2.88 8.28 -15.98
CA ARG A 109 -3.90 7.22 -15.97
C ARG A 109 -4.86 7.32 -14.77
N MET A 110 -4.37 7.79 -13.63
CA MET A 110 -5.23 8.00 -12.45
C MET A 110 -6.18 9.18 -12.66
N ILE A 111 -5.70 10.27 -13.25
CA ILE A 111 -6.54 11.44 -13.60
C ILE A 111 -7.60 11.04 -14.64
N GLU A 112 -7.23 10.27 -15.66
CA GLU A 112 -8.17 9.77 -16.68
C GLU A 112 -9.31 8.93 -16.06
N ARG A 113 -8.99 8.16 -15.00
CA ARG A 113 -9.96 7.34 -14.26
C ARG A 113 -10.65 8.09 -13.11
N MET A 114 -10.42 9.39 -12.96
CA MET A 114 -10.93 10.14 -11.81
C MET A 114 -12.46 10.14 -11.76
N ALA A 115 -13.14 10.13 -12.90
CA ALA A 115 -14.60 10.05 -12.97
C ALA A 115 -15.16 8.74 -12.36
N GLU A 116 -14.39 7.66 -12.38
CA GLU A 116 -14.75 6.38 -11.74
C GLU A 116 -14.40 6.38 -10.25
N VAL A 117 -13.24 6.95 -9.89
CA VAL A 117 -12.71 6.87 -8.53
C VAL A 117 -13.39 7.85 -7.58
N LEU A 118 -13.67 9.07 -8.04
CA LEU A 118 -14.16 10.16 -7.19
C LEU A 118 -15.49 9.81 -6.51
N PRO A 119 -16.52 9.28 -7.21
CA PRO A 119 -17.78 8.91 -6.55
C PRO A 119 -17.59 7.87 -5.44
N VAL A 120 -16.68 6.90 -5.62
CA VAL A 120 -16.39 5.89 -4.61
C VAL A 120 -15.73 6.50 -3.38
N VAL A 121 -14.80 7.44 -3.57
CA VAL A 121 -14.12 8.13 -2.47
C VAL A 121 -15.08 9.07 -1.72
N GLU A 122 -15.97 9.75 -2.43
CA GLU A 122 -17.03 10.59 -1.84
C GLU A 122 -18.03 9.76 -1.03
N ASP A 123 -18.40 8.59 -1.55
CA ASP A 123 -19.26 7.63 -0.86
C ASP A 123 -18.61 7.12 0.44
N ILE A 124 -17.35 6.70 0.37
CA ILE A 124 -16.51 6.34 1.54
C ILE A 124 -16.51 7.48 2.57
N HIS A 125 -16.30 8.72 2.13
CA HIS A 125 -16.26 9.87 3.03
C HIS A 125 -17.63 10.15 3.67
N ARG A 126 -18.72 10.01 2.92
CA ARG A 126 -20.09 10.18 3.44
C ARG A 126 -20.39 9.15 4.51
N GLN A 127 -20.21 7.86 4.21
CA GLN A 127 -20.45 6.76 5.16
C GLN A 127 -19.59 6.89 6.42
N TYR A 128 -18.32 7.28 6.27
CA TYR A 128 -17.45 7.50 7.42
C TYR A 128 -17.96 8.64 8.33
N ARG A 129 -18.48 9.73 7.76
CA ARG A 129 -19.07 10.83 8.56
C ARG A 129 -20.29 10.38 9.33
N GLU A 130 -21.20 9.65 8.69
CA GLU A 130 -22.37 9.04 9.34
C GLU A 130 -21.95 8.17 10.54
N LEU A 131 -20.94 7.31 10.36
CA LEU A 131 -20.40 6.46 11.44
C LEU A 131 -19.71 7.26 12.56
N VAL A 132 -19.06 8.37 12.23
CA VAL A 132 -18.48 9.28 13.24
C VAL A 132 -19.58 9.96 14.05
N ASP A 133 -20.68 10.35 13.43
CA ASP A 133 -21.83 10.95 14.12
C ASP A 133 -22.49 9.91 15.05
N LEU A 134 -22.65 8.66 14.60
CA LEU A 134 -23.10 7.55 15.45
C LEU A 134 -22.15 7.30 16.63
N LYS A 135 -20.85 7.41 16.42
CA LYS A 135 -19.85 7.30 17.49
C LYS A 135 -19.98 8.41 18.52
N LEU A 136 -20.26 9.64 18.09
CA LEU A 136 -20.50 10.76 19.00
C LEU A 136 -21.77 10.54 19.82
N ARG A 137 -22.86 10.08 19.19
CA ARG A 137 -24.10 9.70 19.89
C ARG A 137 -23.86 8.60 20.92
N LEU A 138 -23.10 7.57 20.54
CA LEU A 138 -22.71 6.50 21.44
C LEU A 138 -21.93 7.02 22.65
N GLN A 139 -20.98 7.95 22.44
CA GLN A 139 -20.23 8.58 23.52
C GLN A 139 -21.11 9.36 24.50
N GLY A 140 -22.27 9.87 24.06
CA GLY A 140 -23.28 10.47 24.94
C GLY A 140 -24.17 9.45 25.65
N ALA A 141 -24.37 8.26 25.06
CA ALA A 141 -25.22 7.20 25.59
C ALA A 141 -24.51 6.25 26.57
N ILE A 142 -23.18 6.19 26.55
CA ILE A 142 -22.39 5.33 27.44
C ILE A 142 -21.39 6.16 28.25
N ASP A 143 -20.97 5.64 29.40
CA ASP A 143 -19.96 6.32 30.20
C ASP A 143 -18.55 6.24 29.60
N THR A 144 -17.65 7.06 30.14
CA THR A 144 -16.24 7.13 29.72
C THR A 144 -15.49 5.81 29.97
N ALA A 145 -15.87 5.02 30.97
CA ALA A 145 -15.22 3.76 31.31
C ALA A 145 -15.51 2.68 30.26
N VAL A 146 -16.78 2.55 29.84
CA VAL A 146 -17.20 1.64 28.76
C VAL A 146 -16.54 2.05 27.44
N MET A 147 -16.53 3.34 27.11
CA MET A 147 -15.86 3.84 25.91
C MET A 147 -14.34 3.57 25.92
N SER A 148 -13.69 3.70 27.09
CA SER A 148 -12.28 3.37 27.25
C SER A 148 -12.02 1.86 27.06
N ALA A 149 -12.85 1.02 27.71
CA ALA A 149 -12.79 -0.43 27.57
C ALA A 149 -12.98 -0.87 26.12
N LEU A 150 -13.91 -0.24 25.38
CA LEU A 150 -14.15 -0.51 23.97
C LEU A 150 -12.92 -0.20 23.10
N LYS A 151 -12.29 0.98 23.30
CA LYS A 151 -11.08 1.36 22.57
C LYS A 151 -9.92 0.42 22.87
N GLU A 152 -9.75 0.03 24.13
CA GLU A 152 -8.69 -0.90 24.51
C GLU A 152 -8.89 -2.29 23.90
N ARG A 153 -10.13 -2.78 23.87
CA ARG A 153 -10.51 -4.01 23.17
C ARG A 153 -10.21 -3.94 21.67
N ALA A 154 -10.54 -2.82 21.04
CA ALA A 154 -10.24 -2.60 19.63
C ALA A 154 -8.73 -2.62 19.35
N ARG A 155 -7.90 -2.01 20.23
CA ARG A 155 -6.43 -2.05 20.09
C ARG A 155 -5.86 -3.46 20.21
N ARG A 156 -6.45 -4.29 21.08
CA ARG A 156 -5.99 -5.66 21.34
C ARG A 156 -6.60 -6.71 20.43
N ASP A 157 -7.46 -6.32 19.49
CA ASP A 157 -8.25 -7.26 18.69
C ASP A 157 -9.00 -8.29 19.56
N ASN A 158 -9.56 -7.83 20.69
CA ASN A 158 -10.28 -8.66 21.63
C ASN A 158 -11.80 -8.37 21.63
N PRO A 159 -12.56 -9.02 20.72
CA PRO A 159 -14.00 -8.82 20.61
C PRO A 159 -14.80 -9.50 21.72
N VAL A 160 -14.20 -10.43 22.47
CA VAL A 160 -14.93 -11.30 23.40
C VAL A 160 -15.15 -10.61 24.75
N ILE A 161 -16.40 -10.46 25.16
CA ILE A 161 -16.78 -9.99 26.49
C ILE A 161 -16.97 -11.22 27.38
N GLU A 162 -16.21 -11.26 28.47
CA GLU A 162 -16.24 -12.34 29.45
C GLU A 162 -16.36 -11.78 30.86
N ARG A 163 -16.98 -12.54 31.75
CA ARG A 163 -16.97 -12.28 33.20
C ARG A 163 -16.12 -13.33 33.90
N ARG A 164 -15.36 -12.90 34.92
CA ARG A 164 -14.63 -13.83 35.79
C ARG A 164 -15.59 -14.43 36.82
N VAL A 165 -15.71 -15.74 36.82
CA VAL A 165 -16.49 -16.50 37.80
C VAL A 165 -15.58 -17.50 38.52
N ALA A 166 -15.89 -17.81 39.77
CA ALA A 166 -15.15 -18.82 40.52
C ALA A 166 -15.24 -20.17 39.79
N MET A 167 -14.12 -20.88 39.68
CA MET A 167 -14.13 -22.25 39.18
C MET A 167 -14.91 -23.14 40.13
N THR A 168 -15.55 -24.19 39.61
CA THR A 168 -16.07 -25.27 40.47
C THR A 168 -14.92 -26.03 41.12
N GLU A 169 -15.20 -26.80 42.17
CA GLU A 169 -14.18 -27.60 42.88
C GLU A 169 -13.42 -28.53 41.94
N ALA A 170 -14.13 -29.25 41.07
CA ALA A 170 -13.52 -30.13 40.07
C ALA A 170 -12.65 -29.38 39.04
N GLU A 171 -13.06 -28.19 38.61
CA GLU A 171 -12.27 -27.36 37.69
C GLU A 171 -11.03 -26.76 38.38
N ALA A 172 -11.16 -26.40 39.66
CA ALA A 172 -10.08 -25.88 40.47
C ALA A 172 -9.03 -26.96 40.76
N GLU A 173 -9.45 -28.20 41.03
CA GLU A 173 -8.56 -29.35 41.23
C GLU A 173 -7.67 -29.57 39.99
N VAL A 174 -8.27 -29.64 38.79
CA VAL A 174 -7.52 -29.75 37.52
C VAL A 174 -6.61 -28.53 37.28
N TYR A 175 -7.07 -27.32 37.63
CA TYR A 175 -6.27 -26.11 37.51
C TYR A 175 -5.03 -26.16 38.44
N PHE A 176 -5.18 -26.64 39.67
CA PHE A 176 -4.08 -26.76 40.62
C PHE A 176 -3.11 -27.89 40.28
N GLU A 177 -3.57 -28.97 39.63
CA GLU A 177 -2.68 -30.02 39.13
C GLU A 177 -1.76 -29.53 38.02
N THR A 178 -2.21 -28.55 37.23
CA THR A 178 -1.49 -28.08 36.03
C THR A 178 -0.74 -26.77 36.23
N ASN A 179 -1.06 -26.00 37.28
CA ASN A 179 -0.44 -24.71 37.59
C ASN A 179 0.20 -24.66 38.97
N ASN A 180 1.39 -24.05 39.06
CA ASN A 180 2.06 -23.78 40.34
C ASN A 180 1.24 -22.78 41.18
N HIS A 181 0.64 -23.25 42.26
CA HIS A 181 -0.07 -22.45 43.26
C HIS A 181 0.80 -22.20 44.50
N ARG A 182 0.80 -20.98 45.03
CA ARG A 182 1.55 -20.62 46.25
C ARG A 182 0.61 -20.47 47.46
N PRO A 183 1.11 -20.71 48.68
CA PRO A 183 0.34 -20.43 49.90
C PRO A 183 -0.07 -18.95 49.93
N GLY A 184 -1.38 -18.68 49.90
CA GLY A 184 -1.97 -17.34 49.89
C GLY A 184 -2.60 -16.92 48.56
N ASP A 185 -2.43 -17.69 47.49
CA ASP A 185 -3.17 -17.50 46.26
C ASP A 185 -4.68 -17.79 46.50
N GLY A 186 -5.56 -16.91 46.01
CA GLY A 186 -7.02 -17.07 46.17
C GLY A 186 -7.61 -18.19 45.29
N TRP A 187 -8.91 -18.43 45.42
CA TRP A 187 -9.63 -19.41 44.60
C TRP A 187 -9.57 -19.04 43.11
N PRO A 188 -9.26 -19.99 42.19
CA PRO A 188 -9.07 -19.69 40.79
C PRO A 188 -10.40 -19.30 40.12
N THR A 189 -10.29 -18.47 39.08
CA THR A 189 -11.44 -17.98 38.32
C THR A 189 -11.30 -18.29 36.85
N LYS A 190 -12.42 -18.65 36.21
CA LYS A 190 -12.50 -18.86 34.76
C LYS A 190 -13.27 -17.71 34.09
N GLY A 191 -13.01 -17.51 32.80
CA GLY A 191 -13.80 -16.61 31.96
C GLY A 191 -15.09 -17.31 31.53
N GLU A 192 -16.23 -16.70 31.84
CA GLU A 192 -17.54 -17.08 31.30
C GLU A 192 -17.87 -16.14 30.15
N PHE A 193 -18.07 -16.70 28.95
CA PHE A 193 -18.44 -15.95 27.76
C PHE A 193 -19.80 -15.26 27.95
N LEU A 194 -19.86 -13.95 27.66
CA LEU A 194 -21.10 -13.19 27.70
C LEU A 194 -21.55 -12.78 26.29
N ALA A 195 -20.63 -12.25 25.49
CA ALA A 195 -20.95 -11.73 24.17
C ALA A 195 -19.69 -11.56 23.32
N ASN A 196 -19.90 -11.36 22.01
CA ASN A 196 -18.84 -11.01 21.07
C ASN A 196 -19.17 -9.68 20.38
N LEU A 197 -18.24 -8.74 20.35
CA LEU A 197 -18.41 -7.47 19.66
C LEU A 197 -17.91 -7.54 18.23
N GLU A 198 -18.77 -7.19 17.28
CA GLU A 198 -18.42 -7.04 15.88
C GLU A 198 -17.94 -5.62 15.60
N GLY A 199 -17.09 -5.46 14.58
CA GLY A 199 -16.77 -4.12 14.05
C GLY A 199 -15.80 -3.27 14.86
N LEU A 200 -15.07 -3.87 15.82
CA LEU A 200 -14.10 -3.16 16.67
C LEU A 200 -13.00 -2.42 15.89
N GLU A 201 -12.68 -2.84 14.66
CA GLU A 201 -11.68 -2.17 13.82
C GLU A 201 -12.00 -0.67 13.63
N PHE A 202 -13.28 -0.28 13.62
CA PHE A 202 -13.69 1.12 13.50
C PHE A 202 -13.23 2.00 14.67
N PHE A 203 -12.99 1.41 15.85
CA PHE A 203 -12.52 2.10 17.04
C PHE A 203 -11.01 2.14 17.16
N LYS A 204 -10.27 1.46 16.28
CA LYS A 204 -8.82 1.54 16.26
C LYS A 204 -8.35 2.96 15.93
N ASP A 205 -7.18 3.30 16.48
CA ASP A 205 -6.53 4.55 16.19
C ASP A 205 -6.13 4.62 14.70
N GLY A 206 -6.15 5.82 14.11
CA GLY A 206 -5.67 6.04 12.74
C GLY A 206 -6.70 5.91 11.61
N ALA A 207 -7.94 5.47 11.89
CA ALA A 207 -9.02 5.44 10.88
C ALA A 207 -9.19 6.81 10.17
N LYS A 208 -9.22 7.89 10.95
CA LYS A 208 -9.29 9.27 10.42
C LYS A 208 -8.14 9.60 9.47
N VAL A 209 -6.91 9.25 9.83
CA VAL A 209 -5.71 9.55 9.02
C VAL A 209 -5.75 8.73 7.72
N LEU A 210 -6.06 7.44 7.82
CA LEU A 210 -6.20 6.56 6.68
C LEU A 210 -7.23 7.09 5.66
N LEU A 211 -8.42 7.48 6.12
CA LEU A 211 -9.49 7.91 5.22
C LEU A 211 -9.32 9.36 4.74
N LEU A 212 -9.13 10.32 5.65
CA LEU A 212 -9.12 11.73 5.27
C LEU A 212 -7.78 12.15 4.66
N THR A 213 -6.68 11.81 5.32
CA THR A 213 -5.35 12.30 4.95
C THR A 213 -4.74 11.50 3.80
N ASN A 214 -4.96 10.19 3.76
CA ASN A 214 -4.30 9.33 2.76
C ASN A 214 -5.17 9.01 1.54
N LEU A 215 -6.47 9.34 1.57
CA LEU A 215 -7.38 9.03 0.47
C LEU A 215 -8.20 10.25 0.03
N VAL A 216 -9.11 10.77 0.87
CA VAL A 216 -10.08 11.80 0.47
C VAL A 216 -9.40 13.10 0.03
N ALA A 217 -8.57 13.70 0.88
CA ALA A 217 -7.95 14.98 0.55
C ALA A 217 -7.01 14.89 -0.67
N PRO A 218 -6.10 13.90 -0.77
CA PRO A 218 -5.22 13.79 -1.93
C PRO A 218 -5.95 13.47 -3.24
N ILE A 219 -7.05 12.69 -3.23
CA ILE A 219 -7.87 12.45 -4.43
C ILE A 219 -8.55 13.75 -4.87
N SER A 220 -9.11 14.50 -3.94
CA SER A 220 -9.75 15.80 -4.23
C SER A 220 -8.76 16.83 -4.77
N GLU A 221 -7.51 16.82 -4.30
CA GLU A 221 -6.46 17.69 -4.86
C GLU A 221 -6.00 17.21 -6.24
N LEU A 222 -5.78 15.90 -6.43
CA LEU A 222 -5.37 15.36 -7.72
C LEU A 222 -6.45 15.58 -8.80
N SER A 223 -7.73 15.51 -8.45
CA SER A 223 -8.84 15.71 -9.40
C SER A 223 -8.90 17.13 -9.99
N LYS A 224 -8.22 18.09 -9.36
CA LYS A 224 -8.10 19.47 -9.87
C LYS A 224 -6.96 19.63 -10.88
N THR A 225 -6.07 18.64 -10.99
CA THR A 225 -4.90 18.66 -11.88
C THR A 225 -5.28 18.13 -13.25
N LYS A 226 -4.84 18.81 -14.31
CA LYS A 226 -5.03 18.31 -15.69
C LYS A 226 -3.91 17.35 -16.12
N ALA A 227 -4.20 16.48 -17.07
CA ALA A 227 -3.26 15.46 -17.54
C ALA A 227 -1.96 16.05 -18.13
N ASP A 228 -2.05 17.18 -18.82
CA ASP A 228 -0.92 17.90 -19.43
C ASP A 228 -0.02 18.56 -18.36
N GLU A 229 -0.60 19.03 -17.25
CA GLU A 229 0.11 19.62 -16.12
C GLU A 229 1.01 18.61 -15.37
N VAL A 230 0.70 17.31 -15.43
CA VAL A 230 1.51 16.24 -14.80
C VAL A 230 2.94 16.25 -15.33
N SER A 231 3.12 16.53 -16.63
CA SER A 231 4.43 16.61 -17.26
C SER A 231 5.28 17.76 -16.69
N LEU A 232 4.64 18.82 -16.17
CA LEU A 232 5.27 20.01 -15.61
C LEU A 232 5.58 19.89 -14.10
N MET A 233 5.12 18.82 -13.44
CA MET A 233 5.37 18.60 -12.02
C MET A 233 6.87 18.57 -11.69
N LYS A 234 7.23 19.18 -10.55
CA LYS A 234 8.60 19.11 -10.01
C LYS A 234 8.99 17.65 -9.72
N PRO A 235 10.27 17.24 -9.86
CA PRO A 235 10.67 15.85 -9.71
C PRO A 235 10.27 15.20 -8.38
N ARG A 236 10.43 15.91 -7.26
CA ARG A 236 10.04 15.40 -5.94
C ARG A 236 8.53 15.20 -5.82
N GLN A 237 7.75 16.18 -6.30
CA GLN A 237 6.29 16.10 -6.29
C GLN A 237 5.81 14.91 -7.12
N LEU A 238 6.31 14.75 -8.34
CA LEU A 238 5.93 13.63 -9.20
C LEU A 238 6.26 12.26 -8.57
N VAL A 239 7.42 12.13 -7.91
CA VAL A 239 7.78 10.89 -7.21
C VAL A 239 6.79 10.58 -6.10
N THR A 240 6.49 11.55 -5.25
CA THR A 240 5.55 11.38 -4.14
C THR A 240 4.14 11.08 -4.64
N THR A 241 3.65 11.84 -5.62
CA THR A 241 2.32 11.64 -6.21
C THR A 241 2.21 10.28 -6.88
N ALA A 242 3.17 9.86 -7.71
CA ALA A 242 3.13 8.56 -8.37
C ALA A 242 3.19 7.40 -7.38
N LYS A 243 4.00 7.51 -6.32
CA LYS A 243 4.04 6.52 -5.25
C LYS A 243 2.67 6.40 -4.57
N TRP A 244 2.10 7.53 -4.14
CA TRP A 244 0.80 7.57 -3.48
C TRP A 244 -0.32 7.05 -4.39
N VAL A 245 -0.34 7.41 -5.68
CA VAL A 245 -1.30 6.87 -6.67
C VAL A 245 -1.27 5.35 -6.71
N GLY A 246 -0.08 4.74 -6.66
CA GLY A 246 0.07 3.29 -6.57
C GLY A 246 -0.50 2.66 -5.30
N GLU A 247 -0.64 3.44 -4.22
CA GLU A 247 -1.19 3.00 -2.92
C GLU A 247 -2.71 3.23 -2.82
N VAL A 248 -3.32 4.00 -3.73
CA VAL A 248 -4.77 4.33 -3.68
C VAL A 248 -5.66 3.08 -3.59
N PRO A 249 -5.50 2.02 -4.42
CA PRO A 249 -6.35 0.83 -4.30
C PRO A 249 -6.29 0.17 -2.92
N LEU A 250 -5.10 0.15 -2.31
CA LEU A 250 -4.92 -0.37 -0.95
C LEU A 250 -5.61 0.52 0.08
N HIS A 251 -5.50 1.84 -0.04
CA HIS A 251 -6.18 2.79 0.85
C HIS A 251 -7.70 2.69 0.74
N MET A 252 -8.25 2.56 -0.48
CA MET A 252 -9.68 2.34 -0.71
C MET A 252 -10.17 1.04 -0.05
N ALA A 253 -9.47 -0.07 -0.28
CA ALA A 253 -9.84 -1.36 0.32
C ALA A 253 -9.81 -1.30 1.86
N LYS A 254 -8.79 -0.67 2.44
CA LYS A 254 -8.71 -0.47 3.90
C LYS A 254 -9.85 0.43 4.42
N ALA A 255 -10.14 1.52 3.73
CA ALA A 255 -11.23 2.44 4.10
C ALA A 255 -12.59 1.73 4.08
N GLN A 256 -12.87 0.95 3.04
CA GLN A 256 -14.10 0.15 2.93
C GLN A 256 -14.22 -0.88 4.07
N ARG A 257 -13.14 -1.55 4.47
CA ARG A 257 -13.16 -2.46 5.63
C ARG A 257 -13.46 -1.75 6.94
N VAL A 258 -12.89 -0.56 7.15
CA VAL A 258 -13.17 0.26 8.34
C VAL A 258 -14.64 0.69 8.37
N ILE A 259 -15.20 1.07 7.22
CA ILE A 259 -16.63 1.42 7.08
C ILE A 259 -17.52 0.22 7.35
N ALA A 260 -17.23 -0.93 6.73
CA ALA A 260 -17.97 -2.16 6.95
C ALA A 260 -17.93 -2.59 8.43
N SER A 261 -16.77 -2.44 9.07
CA SER A 261 -16.63 -2.66 10.52
C SER A 261 -17.48 -1.67 11.33
N GLY A 262 -17.52 -0.39 10.97
CA GLY A 262 -18.38 0.58 11.63
C GLY A 262 -19.86 0.19 11.53
N HIS A 263 -20.33 -0.14 10.33
CA HIS A 263 -21.72 -0.60 10.12
C HIS A 263 -22.03 -1.86 10.90
N ALA A 264 -21.12 -2.84 10.93
CA ALA A 264 -21.28 -4.04 11.75
C ALA A 264 -21.35 -3.70 13.24
N PHE A 265 -20.55 -2.74 13.71
CA PHE A 265 -20.53 -2.33 15.11
C PHE A 265 -21.86 -1.70 15.54
N PHE A 266 -22.42 -0.80 14.72
CA PHE A 266 -23.62 -0.02 15.05
C PHE A 266 -24.94 -0.76 14.79
N LYS A 267 -24.92 -2.06 14.47
CA LYS A 267 -26.14 -2.87 14.45
C LYS A 267 -26.82 -2.88 15.83
N PRO A 268 -28.16 -2.78 15.92
CA PRO A 268 -28.91 -2.82 17.17
C PRO A 268 -28.47 -3.94 18.14
N ASP A 269 -28.40 -5.17 17.63
CA ASP A 269 -28.00 -6.34 18.41
C ASP A 269 -26.58 -6.25 18.96
N ASN A 270 -25.65 -5.64 18.21
CA ASN A 270 -24.27 -5.50 18.63
C ASN A 270 -24.11 -4.38 19.68
N LEU A 271 -24.87 -3.30 19.54
CA LEU A 271 -24.92 -2.23 20.54
C LEU A 271 -25.49 -2.75 21.87
N ALA A 272 -26.55 -3.56 21.84
CA ALA A 272 -27.15 -4.13 23.04
C ALA A 272 -26.16 -4.94 23.89
N ARG A 273 -25.15 -5.56 23.26
CA ARG A 273 -24.08 -6.32 23.93
C ARG A 273 -23.22 -5.44 24.85
N LEU A 274 -23.21 -4.12 24.68
CA LEU A 274 -22.44 -3.19 25.53
C LEU A 274 -22.94 -3.15 26.98
N ILE A 275 -24.14 -3.64 27.27
CA ILE A 275 -24.62 -3.83 28.66
C ILE A 275 -23.69 -4.78 29.41
N HIS A 276 -23.13 -5.80 28.73
CA HIS A 276 -22.15 -6.72 29.32
C HIS A 276 -20.79 -6.06 29.60
N LEU A 277 -20.55 -4.84 29.09
CA LEU A 277 -19.40 -4.00 29.43
C LEU A 277 -19.71 -2.96 30.51
N GLY A 278 -20.92 -2.95 31.06
CA GLY A 278 -21.32 -1.99 32.09
C GLY A 278 -22.09 -0.77 31.56
N ALA A 279 -22.47 -0.74 30.28
CA ALA A 279 -23.29 0.35 29.76
C ALA A 279 -24.68 0.38 30.40
N ALA A 280 -25.17 1.58 30.71
CA ALA A 280 -26.53 1.78 31.21
C ALA A 280 -27.57 1.40 30.14
N ALA A 281 -28.53 0.54 30.49
CA ALA A 281 -29.48 0.00 29.52
C ALA A 281 -30.43 1.06 28.94
N ALA A 282 -30.89 2.04 29.73
CA ALA A 282 -31.90 2.99 29.28
C ALA A 282 -31.39 3.96 28.18
N PRO A 283 -30.26 4.68 28.35
CA PRO A 283 -29.73 5.55 27.29
C PRO A 283 -29.35 4.78 26.01
N LEU A 284 -28.81 3.57 26.18
CA LEU A 284 -28.43 2.71 25.06
C LEU A 284 -29.65 2.21 24.27
N ARG A 285 -30.75 1.86 24.94
CA ARG A 285 -32.02 1.51 24.27
C ARG A 285 -32.60 2.69 23.48
N MET A 286 -32.51 3.91 24.00
CA MET A 286 -32.96 5.11 23.27
C MET A 286 -32.16 5.29 21.98
N MET A 287 -30.83 5.18 22.06
CA MET A 287 -29.98 5.24 20.87
C MET A 287 -30.33 4.15 19.85
N ILE A 288 -30.58 2.92 20.30
CA ILE A 288 -30.95 1.80 19.41
C ILE A 288 -32.30 2.08 18.72
N ALA A 289 -33.30 2.54 19.46
CA ALA A 289 -34.62 2.85 18.89
C ALA A 289 -34.54 3.95 17.81
N ASP A 290 -33.68 4.94 17.99
CA ASP A 290 -33.45 6.00 17.00
C ASP A 290 -32.72 5.52 15.73
N LEU A 291 -32.11 4.32 15.73
CA LEU A 291 -31.48 3.75 14.54
C LEU A 291 -32.48 3.00 13.65
N ASP A 292 -33.58 2.52 14.23
CA ASP A 292 -34.64 1.79 13.54
C ASP A 292 -35.75 2.71 12.98
N ALA A 293 -35.70 4.01 13.33
CA ALA A 293 -36.65 5.06 12.92
C ALA A 293 -36.20 5.80 11.65
#